data_AF-A0A1F8T562-F1
#
_entry.id   AF-A0A1F8T562-F1
#
_cell.length_a   1.000
_cell.length_b   1.000
_cell.length_c   1.000
_cell.angle_alpha   90.00
_cell.angle_beta   90.00
_cell.angle_gamma   90.00
#
_symmetry.space_group_name_H-M   'P 1'
#
loop_
_entity.id
_entity.type
_entity.pdbx_description
1 polymer ?
#
loop_
_entity_poly.entity_id
_entity_poly.type
_entity_poly.pdbx_seq_one_letter_code
_entity_poly.pdbx_strand_id
1 'polypeptide(L)'
;MVKVAILGFGLILLSACSVVLPQATPTQPPPTETATLRPTDTATATLTPTDTPTSTESPTPTLSPTASDTPTPEATPTPTDTPTPEPLTITADGSVNCRYGPSQAYLYAWGLSEGDSALVKGKDANGTWLWVQPHDTTWNCWVSTSAVTLNGDLASVKVVYPQLLTNPAVGPPSGVNAARNGDNVTVTWSAAAPAVDLGYLIEARICLDTYLWDVYYSTTNTSYTIKDPPTCSGESYGQLRVFNKLGYSTAVKIPWP
;
A
#
# COMPACT_ATOMS: atom_id res chain seq x y z
N MET A 1 -27.10 42.16 -67.47
CA MET A 1 -27.80 40.89 -67.17
C MET A 1 -27.20 40.30 -65.91
N VAL A 2 -27.82 40.57 -64.75
CA VAL A 2 -27.39 40.03 -63.45
C VAL A 2 -28.44 38.98 -63.06
N LYS A 3 -28.05 37.71 -63.02
CA LYS A 3 -28.91 36.61 -62.57
C LYS A 3 -28.72 36.43 -61.06
N VAL A 4 -29.78 36.76 -60.32
CA VAL A 4 -29.96 36.40 -58.91
C VAL A 4 -30.37 34.93 -58.85
N ALA A 5 -29.66 34.12 -58.07
CA ALA A 5 -30.06 32.75 -57.75
C ALA A 5 -30.24 32.63 -56.23
N ILE A 6 -31.49 32.50 -55.82
CA ILE A 6 -31.93 32.26 -54.44
C ILE A 6 -31.77 30.77 -54.18
N LEU A 7 -30.89 30.37 -53.26
CA LEU A 7 -30.84 29.00 -52.74
C LEU A 7 -31.72 28.89 -51.50
N GLY A 8 -32.71 28.00 -51.59
CA GLY A 8 -33.71 27.75 -50.56
C GLY A 8 -33.14 27.05 -49.32
N PHE A 9 -33.66 27.47 -48.17
CA PHE A 9 -33.36 26.94 -46.85
C PHE A 9 -34.23 25.69 -46.60
N GLY A 10 -33.62 24.50 -46.64
CA GLY A 10 -34.29 23.23 -46.33
C GLY A 10 -34.29 22.95 -44.82
N LEU A 11 -35.47 23.04 -44.20
CA LEU A 11 -35.68 22.73 -42.80
C LEU A 11 -35.88 21.21 -42.63
N ILE A 12 -34.89 20.52 -42.05
CA ILE A 12 -34.94 19.09 -41.75
C ILE A 12 -35.47 18.89 -40.32
N LEU A 13 -36.69 18.34 -40.20
CA LEU A 13 -37.29 17.91 -38.94
C LEU A 13 -36.84 16.48 -38.63
N LEU A 14 -35.93 16.31 -37.67
CA LEU A 14 -35.54 15.01 -37.13
C LEU A 14 -36.52 14.59 -36.02
N SER A 15 -37.29 13.54 -36.31
CA SER A 15 -38.17 12.84 -35.38
C SER A 15 -37.34 11.97 -34.43
N ALA A 16 -37.49 12.17 -33.12
CA ALA A 16 -36.86 11.34 -32.09
C ALA A 16 -37.81 10.19 -31.70
N CYS A 17 -37.39 8.94 -31.95
CA CYS A 17 -38.01 7.76 -31.36
C CYS A 17 -37.45 7.52 -29.96
N SER A 18 -38.30 7.62 -28.93
CA SER A 18 -37.96 7.21 -27.56
C SER A 18 -38.09 5.70 -27.43
N VAL A 19 -36.96 5.01 -27.25
CA VAL A 19 -36.91 3.59 -26.91
C VAL A 19 -36.84 3.46 -25.38
N VAL A 20 -37.87 2.88 -24.79
CA VAL A 20 -37.92 2.57 -23.35
C VAL A 20 -37.18 1.24 -23.12
N LEU A 21 -36.07 1.29 -22.37
CA LEU A 21 -35.35 0.09 -21.94
C LEU A 21 -36.00 -0.49 -20.66
N PRO A 22 -36.13 -1.83 -20.53
CA PRO A 22 -36.65 -2.45 -19.33
C PRO A 22 -35.65 -2.38 -18.16
N GLN A 23 -36.14 -1.92 -17.02
CA GLN A 23 -35.43 -1.81 -15.76
C GLN A 23 -35.28 -3.19 -15.10
N ALA A 24 -34.07 -3.55 -14.69
CA ALA A 24 -33.79 -4.82 -14.02
C ALA A 24 -34.28 -4.80 -12.56
N THR A 25 -35.05 -5.82 -12.18
CA THR A 25 -35.55 -6.06 -10.82
C THR A 25 -34.44 -6.63 -9.93
N PRO A 26 -34.18 -6.08 -8.72
CA PRO A 26 -33.19 -6.63 -7.81
C PRO A 26 -33.69 -7.97 -7.23
N THR A 27 -32.90 -9.02 -7.43
CA THR A 27 -33.16 -10.35 -6.88
C THR A 27 -32.48 -10.49 -5.52
N GLN A 28 -33.24 -10.78 -4.47
CA GLN A 28 -32.76 -10.93 -3.10
C GLN A 28 -32.08 -12.31 -2.90
N PRO A 29 -30.91 -12.40 -2.24
CA PRO A 29 -30.27 -13.67 -1.95
C PRO A 29 -31.03 -14.45 -0.85
N PRO A 30 -30.98 -15.80 -0.88
CA PRO A 30 -31.67 -16.67 0.08
C PRO A 30 -31.03 -16.61 1.49
N PRO A 31 -31.78 -16.90 2.55
CA PRO A 31 -31.27 -16.85 3.92
C PRO A 31 -30.35 -18.04 4.22
N THR A 32 -29.24 -17.76 4.90
CA THR A 32 -28.28 -18.74 5.42
C THR A 32 -28.80 -19.33 6.73
N GLU A 33 -28.90 -20.67 6.81
CA GLU A 33 -29.28 -21.37 8.04
C GLU A 33 -28.12 -21.43 9.05
N THR A 34 -28.41 -21.07 10.31
CA THR A 34 -27.48 -21.12 11.45
C THR A 34 -27.67 -22.42 12.21
N ALA A 35 -26.61 -23.23 12.33
CA ALA A 35 -26.63 -24.46 13.12
C ALA A 35 -26.54 -24.18 14.63
N THR A 36 -27.54 -24.65 15.38
CA THR A 36 -27.60 -24.65 16.85
C THR A 36 -27.01 -25.93 17.42
N LEU A 37 -26.04 -25.83 18.34
CA LEU A 37 -25.46 -26.97 19.05
C LEU A 37 -26.31 -27.35 20.28
N ARG A 38 -26.55 -28.66 20.43
CA ARG A 38 -27.32 -29.31 21.50
C ARG A 38 -26.41 -29.68 22.69
N PRO A 39 -26.85 -29.52 23.96
CA PRO A 39 -26.08 -29.97 25.11
C PRO A 39 -26.14 -31.49 25.28
N THR A 40 -25.05 -32.06 25.79
CA THR A 40 -24.89 -33.50 26.08
C THR A 40 -24.97 -33.71 27.59
N ASP A 41 -25.95 -34.51 28.02
CA ASP A 41 -26.12 -34.94 29.42
C ASP A 41 -25.04 -35.97 29.79
N THR A 42 -24.37 -35.75 30.93
CA THR A 42 -23.43 -36.72 31.51
C THR A 42 -24.13 -37.45 32.66
N ALA A 43 -24.23 -38.77 32.56
CA ALA A 43 -24.88 -39.63 33.54
C ALA A 43 -23.96 -39.93 34.75
N THR A 44 -24.56 -39.75 35.93
CA THR A 44 -24.06 -40.16 37.25
C THR A 44 -24.09 -41.68 37.41
N ALA A 45 -23.06 -42.27 38.00
CA ALA A 45 -23.07 -43.67 38.46
C ALA A 45 -22.73 -43.77 39.94
N THR A 46 -23.44 -44.70 40.57
CA THR A 46 -23.78 -44.83 41.99
C THR A 46 -22.81 -45.73 42.76
N LEU A 47 -22.68 -45.47 44.06
CA LEU A 47 -21.93 -46.26 45.05
C LEU A 47 -22.56 -47.64 45.30
N THR A 48 -21.75 -48.62 45.72
CA THR A 48 -22.20 -49.67 46.64
C THR A 48 -21.05 -50.14 47.56
N PRO A 49 -21.34 -50.53 48.82
CA PRO A 49 -20.37 -50.84 49.88
C PRO A 49 -20.11 -52.35 50.01
N THR A 50 -19.14 -52.76 50.84
CA THR A 50 -19.30 -53.80 51.90
C THR A 50 -18.05 -53.89 52.80
N ASP A 51 -18.31 -54.06 54.09
CA ASP A 51 -17.44 -54.09 55.26
C ASP A 51 -16.43 -55.26 55.34
N THR A 52 -15.35 -55.03 56.08
CA THR A 52 -14.78 -56.02 57.01
C THR A 52 -14.06 -55.29 58.14
N PRO A 53 -14.50 -55.37 59.41
CA PRO A 53 -13.71 -54.91 60.54
C PRO A 53 -13.00 -56.11 61.18
N THR A 54 -11.69 -56.01 61.38
CA THR A 54 -11.00 -56.83 62.38
C THR A 54 -9.78 -56.08 62.92
N SER A 55 -9.51 -56.36 64.19
CA SER A 55 -8.89 -55.53 65.21
C SER A 55 -7.35 -55.48 65.21
N THR A 56 -6.85 -54.66 66.16
CA THR A 56 -5.54 -54.76 66.84
C THR A 56 -4.37 -54.18 66.01
N GLU A 57 -3.42 -53.37 66.50
CA GLU A 57 -2.91 -53.02 67.82
C GLU A 57 -2.62 -51.50 67.94
N SER A 58 -2.52 -51.06 69.19
CA SER A 58 -2.12 -49.71 69.62
C SER A 58 -0.70 -49.34 69.17
N PRO A 59 -0.48 -48.24 68.43
CA PRO A 59 0.87 -47.72 68.21
C PRO A 59 1.33 -46.84 69.39
N THR A 60 2.57 -47.08 69.78
CA THR A 60 3.41 -46.35 70.74
C THR A 60 3.54 -44.86 70.37
N PRO A 61 3.73 -43.90 71.31
CA PRO A 61 3.96 -42.50 70.95
C PRO A 61 5.29 -42.33 70.22
N THR A 62 5.23 -42.04 68.92
CA THR A 62 6.38 -41.69 68.08
C THR A 62 6.68 -40.20 68.20
N LEU A 63 7.96 -39.86 68.27
CA LEU A 63 8.50 -38.52 68.51
C LEU A 63 7.97 -37.47 67.52
N SER A 64 7.63 -36.30 68.06
CA SER A 64 7.19 -35.09 67.34
C SER A 64 8.16 -34.71 66.22
N PRO A 65 7.68 -34.29 65.03
CA PRO A 65 8.56 -33.83 63.95
C PRO A 65 9.29 -32.56 64.38
N THR A 66 10.61 -32.58 64.21
CA THR A 66 11.50 -31.42 64.32
C THR A 66 11.13 -30.40 63.24
N ALA A 67 11.09 -29.11 63.59
CA ALA A 67 10.86 -28.03 62.64
C ALA A 67 11.83 -28.15 61.44
N SER A 68 11.26 -28.27 60.24
CA SER A 68 12.02 -28.28 58.98
C SER A 68 12.37 -26.85 58.60
N ASP A 69 13.63 -26.61 58.24
CA ASP A 69 14.08 -25.33 57.73
C ASP A 69 13.28 -24.95 56.47
N THR A 70 12.61 -23.81 56.53
CA THR A 70 11.89 -23.23 55.40
C THR A 70 12.91 -22.85 54.32
N PRO A 71 12.75 -23.27 53.04
CA PRO A 71 13.68 -22.87 51.99
C PRO A 71 13.66 -21.35 51.84
N THR A 72 14.84 -20.75 51.90
CA THR A 72 15.03 -19.31 51.63
C THR A 72 14.72 -19.06 50.15
N PRO A 73 13.96 -18.00 49.78
CA PRO A 73 13.64 -17.73 48.39
C PRO A 73 14.93 -17.53 47.58
N GLU A 74 15.09 -18.35 46.54
CA GLU A 74 16.17 -18.24 45.57
C GLU A 74 16.05 -16.91 44.82
N ALA A 75 17.16 -16.20 44.65
CA ALA A 75 17.18 -14.92 43.96
C ALA A 75 16.77 -15.12 42.49
N THR A 76 15.59 -14.62 42.12
CA THR A 76 15.14 -14.58 40.72
C THR A 76 16.19 -13.83 39.88
N PRO A 77 16.62 -14.37 38.72
CA PRO A 77 17.57 -13.67 37.86
C PRO A 77 16.99 -12.31 37.46
N THR A 78 17.76 -11.25 37.71
CA THR A 78 17.43 -9.90 37.27
C THR A 78 17.44 -9.87 35.74
N PRO A 79 16.44 -9.28 35.06
CA PRO A 79 16.47 -9.17 33.60
C PRO A 79 17.77 -8.49 33.17
N THR A 80 18.50 -9.15 32.28
CA THR A 80 19.70 -8.58 31.66
C THR A 80 19.24 -7.58 30.60
N ASP A 81 19.72 -6.35 30.68
CA ASP A 81 19.45 -5.33 29.66
C ASP A 81 19.90 -5.85 28.29
N THR A 82 18.93 -6.16 27.43
CA THR A 82 19.21 -6.48 26.04
C THR A 82 19.58 -5.18 25.33
N PRO A 83 20.69 -5.11 24.58
CA PRO A 83 21.05 -3.89 23.87
C PRO A 83 19.93 -3.49 22.92
N THR A 84 19.47 -2.24 23.04
CA THR A 84 18.53 -1.66 22.07
C THR A 84 19.21 -1.62 20.71
N PRO A 85 18.60 -2.18 19.65
CA PRO A 85 19.20 -2.15 18.32
C PRO A 85 19.41 -0.71 17.88
N GLU A 86 20.63 -0.40 17.42
CA GLU A 86 20.96 0.90 16.87
C GLU A 86 20.10 1.17 15.62
N PRO A 87 19.57 2.39 15.43
CA PRO A 87 18.79 2.70 14.24
C PRO A 87 19.64 2.57 12.98
N LEU A 88 19.09 1.96 11.94
CA LEU A 88 19.74 1.93 10.62
C LEU A 88 19.82 3.35 10.06
N THR A 89 20.99 3.69 9.53
CA THR A 89 21.27 4.98 8.91
C THR A 89 21.91 4.79 7.55
N ILE A 90 21.78 5.82 6.71
CA ILE A 90 22.60 5.96 5.51
C ILE A 90 23.58 7.12 5.65
N THR A 91 24.62 7.07 4.83
CA THR A 91 25.51 8.20 4.53
C THR A 91 25.44 8.46 3.04
N ALA A 92 25.25 9.71 2.63
CA ALA A 92 25.22 10.09 1.22
C ALA A 92 26.62 10.05 0.60
N ASP A 93 26.76 9.37 -0.55
CA ASP A 93 28.05 9.20 -1.25
C ASP A 93 28.39 10.39 -2.18
N GLY A 94 27.63 11.50 -2.05
CA GLY A 94 27.69 12.66 -2.92
C GLY A 94 26.44 13.53 -2.77
N SER A 95 26.14 14.34 -3.78
CA SER A 95 24.84 15.03 -3.82
C SER A 95 23.73 14.06 -4.23
N VAL A 96 22.81 13.77 -3.29
CA VAL A 96 21.72 12.80 -3.48
C VAL A 96 20.38 13.50 -3.50
N ASN A 97 19.60 13.26 -4.56
CA ASN A 97 18.22 13.72 -4.64
C ASN A 97 17.31 12.85 -3.77
N CYS A 98 16.61 13.47 -2.84
CA CYS A 98 15.53 12.88 -2.06
C CYS A 98 14.18 13.22 -2.72
N ARG A 99 13.39 12.19 -3.05
CA ARG A 99 12.18 12.31 -3.88
C ARG A 99 10.91 11.93 -3.12
N TYR A 100 9.76 12.36 -3.63
CA TYR A 100 8.48 11.99 -3.03
C TYR A 100 8.09 10.52 -3.21
N GLY A 101 8.68 9.80 -4.17
CA GLY A 101 8.40 8.40 -4.44
C GLY A 101 9.65 7.61 -4.90
N PRO A 102 9.59 6.28 -4.92
CA PRO A 102 10.73 5.38 -5.17
C PRO A 102 11.03 5.21 -6.66
N SER A 103 11.20 6.32 -7.38
CA SER A 103 11.62 6.34 -8.79
C SER A 103 12.14 7.73 -9.15
N GLN A 104 13.00 7.80 -10.18
CA GLN A 104 13.45 9.06 -10.74
C GLN A 104 12.31 9.89 -11.36
N ALA A 105 11.17 9.27 -11.69
CA ALA A 105 9.98 9.93 -12.19
C ALA A 105 9.29 10.83 -11.13
N TYR A 106 9.53 10.60 -9.84
CA TYR A 106 8.96 11.45 -8.80
C TYR A 106 9.73 12.76 -8.66
N LEU A 107 9.00 13.85 -8.41
CA LEU A 107 9.54 15.17 -8.18
C LEU A 107 10.55 15.17 -7.01
N TYR A 108 11.58 16.00 -7.17
CA TYR A 108 12.53 16.34 -6.13
C TYR A 108 11.81 16.97 -4.93
N ALA A 109 12.13 16.49 -3.73
CA ALA A 109 11.58 16.99 -2.47
C ALA A 109 12.67 17.66 -1.62
N TRP A 110 13.87 17.07 -1.58
CA TRP A 110 15.01 17.54 -0.79
C TRP A 110 16.33 17.00 -1.35
N GLY A 111 17.46 17.49 -0.83
CA GLY A 111 18.79 17.05 -1.22
C GLY A 111 19.64 16.73 0.01
N LEU A 112 20.40 15.63 -0.07
CA LEU A 112 21.47 15.33 0.88
C LEU A 112 22.80 15.71 0.24
N SER A 113 23.67 16.38 1.00
CA SER A 113 25.05 16.64 0.61
C SER A 113 25.91 15.42 0.92
N GLU A 114 27.09 15.36 0.31
CA GLU A 114 28.06 14.29 0.59
C GLU A 114 28.36 14.22 2.09
N GLY A 115 28.33 13.01 2.66
CA GLY A 115 28.54 12.77 4.09
C GLY A 115 27.33 13.03 4.98
N ASP A 116 26.24 13.61 4.46
CA ASP A 116 25.01 13.76 5.24
C ASP A 116 24.46 12.39 5.63
N SER A 117 23.90 12.33 6.84
CA SER A 117 23.23 11.13 7.34
C SER A 117 21.71 11.27 7.37
N ALA A 118 21.03 10.13 7.22
CA ALA A 118 19.58 10.03 7.36
C ALA A 118 19.17 8.71 8.00
N LEU A 119 18.09 8.72 8.79
CA LEU A 119 17.55 7.51 9.41
C LEU A 119 16.77 6.70 8.37
N VAL A 120 17.00 5.39 8.31
CA VAL A 120 16.25 4.49 7.45
C VAL A 120 14.93 4.11 8.10
N LYS A 121 13.82 4.36 7.40
CA LYS A 121 12.46 4.07 7.88
C LYS A 121 11.78 2.96 7.08
N GLY A 122 12.31 2.61 5.92
CA GLY A 122 11.83 1.51 5.09
C GLY A 122 12.53 1.45 3.73
N LYS A 123 12.09 0.53 2.89
CA LYS A 123 12.52 0.35 1.50
C LYS A 123 11.35 0.08 0.57
N ASP A 124 11.57 0.19 -0.73
CA ASP A 124 10.61 -0.30 -1.73
C ASP A 124 10.64 -1.84 -1.80
N ALA A 125 9.73 -2.42 -2.57
CA ALA A 125 9.62 -3.88 -2.69
C ALA A 125 10.94 -4.52 -3.16
N ASN A 126 11.62 -3.88 -4.11
CA ASN A 126 12.86 -4.37 -4.71
C ASN A 126 14.12 -4.01 -3.90
N GLY A 127 14.00 -3.14 -2.89
CA GLY A 127 15.16 -2.63 -2.16
C GLY A 127 16.09 -1.77 -3.01
N THR A 128 15.58 -1.16 -4.07
CA THR A 128 16.33 -0.22 -4.91
C THR A 128 16.25 1.22 -4.39
N TRP A 129 15.26 1.52 -3.55
CA TRP A 129 15.05 2.81 -2.91
C TRP A 129 14.86 2.67 -1.40
N LEU A 130 15.38 3.64 -0.64
CA LEU A 130 15.20 3.74 0.81
C LEU A 130 14.31 4.92 1.15
N TRP A 131 13.32 4.68 2.01
CA TRP A 131 12.50 5.71 2.63
C TRP A 131 13.24 6.19 3.87
N VAL A 132 13.78 7.41 3.81
CA VAL A 132 14.68 7.95 4.82
C VAL A 132 14.11 9.23 5.43
N GLN A 133 14.50 9.49 6.67
CA GLN A 133 14.28 10.76 7.37
C GLN A 133 15.63 11.50 7.41
N PRO A 134 15.85 12.52 6.56
CA PRO A 134 17.02 13.39 6.68
C PRO A 134 17.17 13.97 8.08
N HIS A 135 18.41 14.28 8.49
CA HIS A 135 18.67 14.98 9.74
C HIS A 135 17.85 16.28 9.84
N ASP A 136 17.45 16.66 11.05
CA ASP A 136 16.67 17.87 11.34
C ASP A 136 15.32 18.02 10.62
N THR A 137 14.80 16.92 10.07
CA THR A 137 13.46 16.88 9.46
C THR A 137 12.53 15.96 10.23
N THR A 138 11.21 16.19 10.13
CA THR A 138 10.16 15.29 10.66
C THR A 138 9.46 14.49 9.57
N TRP A 139 9.80 14.77 8.31
CA TRP A 139 9.20 14.17 7.13
C TRP A 139 10.21 13.25 6.43
N ASN A 140 9.72 12.39 5.55
CA ASN A 140 10.53 11.36 4.92
C ASN A 140 10.49 11.51 3.39
N CYS A 141 11.53 11.01 2.73
CA CYS A 141 11.61 10.98 1.28
C CYS A 141 12.42 9.76 0.82
N TRP A 142 12.39 9.50 -0.48
CA TRP A 142 13.04 8.36 -1.10
C TRP A 142 14.41 8.74 -1.66
N VAL A 143 15.44 7.95 -1.34
CA VAL A 143 16.77 8.02 -1.95
C VAL A 143 17.11 6.72 -2.65
N SER A 144 17.90 6.80 -3.72
CA SER A 144 18.39 5.60 -4.41
C SER A 144 19.41 4.88 -3.53
N THR A 145 19.26 3.56 -3.37
CA THR A 145 20.26 2.74 -2.67
C THR A 145 21.64 2.81 -3.31
N SER A 146 21.71 3.02 -4.63
CA SER A 146 22.96 3.12 -5.37
C SER A 146 23.76 4.41 -5.13
N ALA A 147 23.23 5.35 -4.36
CA ALA A 147 23.81 6.67 -4.13
C ALA A 147 24.12 6.93 -2.65
N VAL A 148 23.95 5.92 -1.80
CA VAL A 148 24.15 6.02 -0.36
C VAL A 148 24.79 4.74 0.17
N THR A 149 25.61 4.89 1.20
CA THR A 149 26.14 3.78 1.99
C THR A 149 25.21 3.48 3.16
N LEU A 150 24.68 2.26 3.25
CA LEU A 150 23.83 1.80 4.36
C LEU A 150 24.67 1.23 5.51
N ASN A 151 24.44 1.73 6.72
CA ASN A 151 24.98 1.13 7.95
C ASN A 151 23.99 0.07 8.48
N GLY A 152 24.11 -1.15 7.96
CA GLY A 152 23.28 -2.30 8.33
C GLY A 152 22.95 -3.19 7.15
N ASP A 153 22.11 -4.20 7.40
CA ASP A 153 21.66 -5.13 6.37
C ASP A 153 20.37 -4.62 5.70
N LEU A 154 20.42 -4.44 4.38
CA LEU A 154 19.26 -4.04 3.57
C LEU A 154 18.11 -5.05 3.66
N ALA A 155 18.40 -6.34 3.85
CA ALA A 155 17.37 -7.36 3.98
C ALA A 155 16.54 -7.19 5.27
N SER A 156 17.10 -6.57 6.30
CA SER A 156 16.39 -6.27 7.56
C SER A 156 15.41 -5.09 7.44
N VAL A 157 15.55 -4.26 6.39
CA VAL A 157 14.73 -3.06 6.21
C VAL A 157 13.34 -3.45 5.71
N LYS A 158 12.30 -3.02 6.44
CA LYS A 158 10.91 -3.31 6.08
C LYS A 158 10.49 -2.61 4.78
N VAL A 159 9.66 -3.29 3.98
CA VAL A 159 9.03 -2.69 2.80
C VAL A 159 7.92 -1.72 3.25
N VAL A 160 7.83 -0.55 2.62
CA VAL A 160 6.83 0.49 2.94
C VAL A 160 6.15 1.04 1.68
N TYR A 161 4.88 1.46 1.83
CA TYR A 161 4.07 2.09 0.79
C TYR A 161 3.42 3.38 1.32
N PRO A 162 4.21 4.41 1.66
CA PRO A 162 3.69 5.67 2.16
C PRO A 162 2.80 6.34 1.11
N GLN A 163 1.77 7.04 1.56
CA GLN A 163 0.92 7.83 0.69
C GLN A 163 1.71 9.02 0.12
N LEU A 164 1.55 9.27 -1.17
CA LEU A 164 2.17 10.40 -1.83
C LEU A 164 1.59 11.71 -1.26
N LEU A 165 2.46 12.67 -0.95
CA LEU A 165 2.03 13.96 -0.40
C LEU A 165 1.18 14.72 -1.44
N THR A 166 -0.08 14.96 -1.10
CA THR A 166 -1.00 15.74 -1.94
C THR A 166 -1.13 17.18 -1.45
N ASN A 167 -1.04 18.14 -2.36
CA ASN A 167 -1.30 19.55 -2.11
C ASN A 167 -2.71 19.92 -2.61
N PRO A 168 -3.67 20.25 -1.73
CA PRO A 168 -5.05 20.58 -2.12
C PRO A 168 -5.16 21.86 -2.96
N ALA A 169 -4.13 22.71 -2.97
CA ALA A 169 -4.10 23.91 -3.81
C ALA A 169 -3.95 23.59 -5.32
N VAL A 170 -3.64 22.34 -5.68
CA VAL A 170 -3.50 21.91 -7.07
C VAL A 170 -4.63 20.97 -7.44
N GLY A 171 -5.44 21.40 -8.42
CA GLY A 171 -6.54 20.60 -8.94
C GLY A 171 -6.04 19.33 -9.67
N PRO A 172 -6.88 18.28 -9.73
CA PRO A 172 -6.56 17.07 -10.48
C PRO A 172 -6.44 17.36 -11.99
N PRO A 173 -5.73 16.51 -12.76
CA PRO A 173 -5.76 16.56 -14.21
C PRO A 173 -7.19 16.48 -14.76
N SER A 174 -7.46 17.15 -15.88
CA SER A 174 -8.76 17.08 -16.56
C SER A 174 -8.60 16.57 -17.99
N GLY A 175 -9.70 16.11 -18.61
CA GLY A 175 -9.68 15.59 -19.97
C GLY A 175 -8.83 14.32 -20.15
N VAL A 176 -8.64 13.54 -19.08
CA VAL A 176 -7.81 12.32 -19.11
C VAL A 176 -8.50 11.27 -19.98
N ASN A 177 -7.81 10.87 -21.05
CA ASN A 177 -8.24 9.85 -21.99
C ASN A 177 -7.07 8.91 -22.29
N ALA A 178 -7.37 7.69 -22.73
CA ALA A 178 -6.37 6.75 -23.21
C ALA A 178 -6.90 5.98 -24.43
N ALA A 179 -6.01 5.66 -25.36
CA ALA A 179 -6.32 4.90 -26.56
C ALA A 179 -5.22 3.86 -26.84
N ARG A 180 -5.62 2.66 -27.26
CA ARG A 180 -4.72 1.56 -27.60
C ARG A 180 -4.45 1.51 -29.10
N ASN A 181 -3.20 1.29 -29.47
CA ASN A 181 -2.77 0.96 -30.83
C ASN A 181 -1.71 -0.16 -30.77
N GLY A 182 -2.17 -1.40 -31.02
CA GLY A 182 -1.34 -2.59 -30.84
C GLY A 182 -0.84 -2.72 -29.41
N ASP A 183 0.48 -2.80 -29.26
CA ASP A 183 1.17 -2.95 -27.97
C ASP A 183 1.30 -1.65 -27.17
N ASN A 184 0.77 -0.54 -27.67
CA ASN A 184 0.97 0.77 -27.06
C ASN A 184 -0.36 1.38 -26.59
N VAL A 185 -0.35 1.98 -25.40
CA VAL A 185 -1.41 2.80 -24.85
C VAL A 185 -0.94 4.24 -24.80
N THR A 186 -1.60 5.13 -25.53
CA THR A 186 -1.32 6.57 -25.48
C THR A 186 -2.32 7.21 -24.55
N VAL A 187 -1.81 7.85 -23.50
CA VAL A 187 -2.59 8.64 -22.53
C VAL A 187 -2.46 10.11 -22.92
N THR A 188 -3.57 10.85 -22.83
CA THR A 188 -3.65 12.29 -23.12
C THR A 188 -4.48 13.01 -22.08
N TRP A 189 -4.18 14.28 -21.82
CA TRP A 189 -4.91 15.11 -20.87
C TRP A 189 -4.87 16.59 -21.24
N SER A 190 -5.67 17.41 -20.55
CA SER A 190 -5.62 18.86 -20.68
C SER A 190 -4.46 19.45 -19.87
N ALA A 191 -3.83 20.51 -20.40
CA ALA A 191 -2.85 21.28 -19.65
C ALA A 191 -3.46 21.81 -18.33
N ALA A 192 -2.69 21.78 -17.24
CA ALA A 192 -3.14 22.21 -15.92
C ALA A 192 -2.05 23.06 -15.26
N ALA A 193 -2.39 24.20 -14.66
CA ALA A 193 -1.45 24.94 -13.81
C ALA A 193 -1.36 24.27 -12.43
N PRO A 194 -0.20 24.23 -11.75
CA PRO A 194 1.10 24.79 -12.13
C PRO A 194 1.99 23.81 -12.91
N ALA A 195 1.42 22.76 -13.53
CA ALA A 195 2.17 21.74 -14.26
C ALA A 195 2.98 22.30 -15.43
N VAL A 196 2.65 23.50 -15.91
CA VAL A 196 3.18 24.13 -17.12
C VAL A 196 4.71 24.20 -17.16
N ASP A 197 5.40 24.09 -16.02
CA ASP A 197 6.88 23.99 -15.97
C ASP A 197 7.42 22.84 -15.10
N LEU A 198 6.55 22.07 -14.42
CA LEU A 198 6.95 20.97 -13.53
C LEU A 198 6.67 19.60 -14.16
N GLY A 199 5.51 19.44 -14.80
CA GLY A 199 5.09 18.21 -15.45
C GLY A 199 4.07 17.38 -14.67
N TYR A 200 3.97 16.12 -15.06
CA TYR A 200 2.93 15.17 -14.66
C TYR A 200 3.56 13.85 -14.21
N LEU A 201 2.92 13.20 -13.23
CA LEU A 201 3.24 11.83 -12.81
C LEU A 201 2.26 10.86 -13.45
N ILE A 202 2.75 9.78 -14.03
CA ILE A 202 1.95 8.60 -14.33
C ILE A 202 2.47 7.46 -13.45
N GLU A 203 1.57 6.89 -12.65
CA GLU A 203 1.80 5.64 -11.91
C GLU A 203 0.91 4.60 -12.57
N ALA A 204 1.49 3.57 -13.17
CA ALA A 204 0.75 2.57 -13.92
C ALA A 204 1.19 1.16 -13.59
N ARG A 205 0.25 0.22 -13.68
CA ARG A 205 0.52 -1.21 -13.77
C ARG A 205 0.31 -1.62 -15.23
N ILE A 206 1.35 -2.18 -15.83
CA ILE A 206 1.36 -2.56 -17.25
C ILE A 206 1.76 -4.02 -17.42
N CYS A 207 1.38 -4.59 -18.54
CA CYS A 207 1.86 -5.87 -18.97
C CYS A 207 3.20 -5.74 -19.71
N LEU A 208 4.21 -6.53 -19.34
CA LEU A 208 5.43 -6.75 -20.12
C LEU A 208 5.85 -8.21 -19.98
N ASP A 209 6.12 -8.86 -21.11
CA ASP A 209 6.59 -10.26 -21.17
C ASP A 209 5.72 -11.24 -20.35
N THR A 210 4.40 -11.06 -20.38
CA THR A 210 3.37 -11.83 -19.62
C THR A 210 3.30 -11.56 -18.12
N TYR A 211 4.11 -10.63 -17.59
CA TYR A 211 4.07 -10.21 -16.18
C TYR A 211 3.50 -8.80 -16.04
N LEU A 212 2.83 -8.55 -14.91
CA LEU A 212 2.39 -7.21 -14.54
C LEU A 212 3.51 -6.50 -13.77
N TRP A 213 3.80 -5.26 -14.18
CA TRP A 213 4.83 -4.41 -13.61
C TRP A 213 4.26 -3.06 -13.19
N ASP A 214 4.64 -2.61 -12.00
CA ASP A 214 4.40 -1.23 -11.59
C ASP A 214 5.50 -0.34 -12.18
N VAL A 215 5.11 0.66 -12.94
CA VAL A 215 5.97 1.59 -13.67
C VAL A 215 5.59 3.04 -13.37
N TYR A 216 6.59 3.91 -13.44
CA TYR A 216 6.46 5.32 -13.10
C TYR A 216 7.08 6.17 -14.20
N TYR A 217 6.30 7.11 -14.73
CA TYR A 217 6.76 8.02 -15.78
C TYR A 217 6.51 9.46 -15.38
N SER A 218 7.40 10.33 -15.84
CA SER A 218 7.25 11.78 -15.72
C SER A 218 7.40 12.43 -17.08
N THR A 219 6.57 13.42 -17.36
CA THR A 219 6.62 14.19 -18.60
C THR A 219 6.10 15.60 -18.39
N THR A 220 6.64 16.57 -19.11
CA THR A 220 6.10 17.94 -19.19
C THR A 220 5.06 18.09 -20.30
N ASN A 221 4.96 17.10 -21.20
CA ASN A 221 3.94 17.07 -22.25
C ASN A 221 2.57 16.71 -21.67
N THR A 222 1.51 16.95 -22.46
CA THR A 222 0.14 16.54 -22.14
C THR A 222 -0.25 15.20 -22.74
N SER A 223 0.75 14.40 -23.12
CA SER A 223 0.59 13.05 -23.63
C SER A 223 1.81 12.20 -23.30
N TYR A 224 1.59 10.89 -23.13
CA TYR A 224 2.63 9.90 -22.97
C TYR A 224 2.18 8.55 -23.55
N THR A 225 3.07 7.86 -24.27
CA THR A 225 2.80 6.53 -24.83
C THR A 225 3.53 5.48 -24.03
N ILE A 226 2.80 4.47 -23.57
CA ILE A 226 3.26 3.40 -22.69
C ILE A 226 3.18 2.10 -23.46
N LYS A 227 4.26 1.31 -23.46
CA LYS A 227 4.23 -0.05 -23.99
C LYS A 227 3.52 -0.95 -22.98
N ASP A 228 2.43 -1.56 -23.40
CA ASP A 228 1.55 -2.41 -22.59
C ASP A 228 0.90 -3.45 -23.53
N PRO A 229 1.61 -4.49 -23.98
CA PRO A 229 1.04 -5.51 -24.85
C PRO A 229 -0.10 -6.24 -24.12
N PRO A 230 -1.26 -6.49 -24.75
CA PRO A 230 -2.42 -7.12 -24.12
C PRO A 230 -2.23 -8.65 -23.99
N THR A 231 -1.14 -9.07 -23.36
CA THR A 231 -0.69 -10.47 -23.28
C THR A 231 -0.81 -11.06 -21.87
N CYS A 232 -0.99 -10.21 -20.85
CA CYS A 232 -1.15 -10.63 -19.47
C CYS A 232 -2.60 -11.02 -19.19
N SER A 233 -2.80 -11.94 -18.25
CA SER A 233 -4.14 -12.34 -17.79
C SER A 233 -4.78 -11.35 -16.81
N GLY A 234 -3.99 -10.47 -16.20
CA GLY A 234 -4.49 -9.44 -15.29
C GLY A 234 -4.61 -8.08 -15.97
N GLU A 235 -5.36 -7.18 -15.34
CA GLU A 235 -5.67 -5.86 -15.90
C GLU A 235 -4.53 -4.86 -15.69
N SER A 236 -4.21 -4.15 -16.76
CA SER A 236 -3.40 -2.92 -16.70
C SER A 236 -4.28 -1.76 -16.25
N TYR A 237 -3.70 -0.84 -15.48
CA TYR A 237 -4.38 0.36 -15.00
C TYR A 237 -3.37 1.46 -14.71
N GLY A 238 -3.83 2.67 -14.51
CA GLY A 238 -2.95 3.73 -14.05
C GLY A 238 -3.69 4.95 -13.56
N GLN A 239 -2.91 5.87 -13.01
CA GLN A 239 -3.37 7.15 -12.52
C GLN A 239 -2.42 8.26 -12.92
N LEU A 240 -2.97 9.46 -13.10
CA LEU A 240 -2.28 10.66 -13.49
C LEU A 240 -2.35 11.70 -12.37
N ARG A 241 -1.26 12.41 -12.12
CA ARG A 241 -1.18 13.54 -11.18
C ARG A 241 -0.45 14.73 -11.80
N VAL A 242 -0.78 15.93 -11.33
CA VAL A 242 -0.01 17.15 -11.61
C VAL A 242 1.10 17.31 -10.57
N PHE A 243 2.30 17.68 -11.00
CA PHE A 243 3.38 18.05 -10.09
C PHE A 243 3.12 19.42 -9.43
N ASN A 244 3.55 19.54 -8.18
CA ASN A 244 3.59 20.79 -7.45
C ASN A 244 4.88 20.85 -6.61
N LYS A 245 5.45 22.04 -6.41
CA LYS A 245 6.65 22.22 -5.58
C LYS A 245 6.51 21.64 -4.15
N LEU A 246 5.28 21.51 -3.64
CA LEU A 246 4.97 20.97 -2.31
C LEU A 246 4.25 19.62 -2.37
N GLY A 247 4.36 18.86 -3.47
CA GLY A 247 3.77 17.53 -3.62
C GLY A 247 3.03 17.35 -4.96
N TYR A 248 1.80 16.84 -4.90
CA TYR A 248 1.03 16.50 -6.10
C TYR A 248 -0.43 16.88 -5.99
N SER A 249 -1.15 16.96 -7.11
CA SER A 249 -2.61 16.94 -7.09
C SER A 249 -3.14 15.61 -6.54
N THR A 250 -4.45 15.57 -6.28
CA THR A 250 -5.18 14.30 -6.24
C THR A 250 -5.03 13.56 -7.57
N ALA A 251 -5.06 12.23 -7.51
CA ALA A 251 -4.94 11.37 -8.68
C ALA A 251 -6.25 11.32 -9.48
N VAL A 252 -6.11 11.16 -10.79
CA VAL A 252 -7.22 10.80 -11.69
C VAL A 252 -6.92 9.44 -12.29
N LYS A 253 -7.87 8.52 -12.16
CA LYS A 253 -7.81 7.21 -12.81
C LYS A 253 -7.78 7.40 -14.32
N ILE A 254 -6.80 6.79 -14.98
CA ILE A 254 -6.72 6.75 -16.43
C ILE A 254 -7.75 5.72 -16.91
N PRO A 255 -8.62 6.05 -17.88
CA PRO A 255 -9.57 5.10 -18.46
C PRO A 255 -8.81 4.12 -19.37
N TRP A 256 -8.14 3.14 -18.76
CA TRP A 256 -7.26 2.21 -19.45
C TRP A 256 -8.05 1.34 -20.45
N PRO A 257 -7.58 1.21 -21.71
CA PRO A 257 -8.26 0.47 -22.77
C PRO A 257 -7.89 -1.02 -22.85
#